data_AF-A0AAW3D8Z1-F1
#
_entry.id   AF-A0AAW3D8Z1-F1
#
_cell.length_a   1.000
_cell.length_b   1.000
_cell.length_c   1.000
_cell.angle_alpha   90.00
_cell.angle_beta   90.00
_cell.angle_gamma   90.00
#
_symmetry.space_group_name_H-M   'P 1'
#
loop_
_entity.id
_entity.type
_entity.pdbx_description
1 polymer ?
#
loop_
_entity_poly.entity_id
_entity_poly.type
_entity_poly.pdbx_seq_one_letter_code
_entity_poly.pdbx_strand_id
1 'polypeptide(L)'
;MPYPIDGDKAIDAIYSTGGESTAVTDMKMLEAQYLLSTKEGLFVELASASTIAHLLKKYEEGRLQKGSTVVCVLSGEGLKDPGVVLKSAIQPPIIYPSETDFDRLYNSHFFDNKTMLFIEQNEVIFDKLLTLDEVKKTLGKLFWC
;
A
#
# COMPACT_ATOMS: atom_id res chain seq x y z
N MET A 1 14.47 -21.46 8.59
CA MET A 1 15.57 -20.59 9.06
C MET A 1 14.92 -19.49 9.89
N PRO A 2 14.96 -19.56 11.24
CA PRO A 2 14.21 -18.63 12.08
C PRO A 2 14.86 -17.24 12.23
N TYR A 3 16.08 -17.03 11.74
CA TYR A 3 16.82 -15.77 11.83
C TYR A 3 17.40 -15.35 10.46
N PRO A 4 17.54 -14.04 10.19
CA PRO A 4 18.21 -13.54 8.99
C PRO A 4 19.67 -13.99 8.95
N ILE A 5 20.16 -14.39 7.77
CA ILE A 5 21.52 -14.92 7.58
C ILE A 5 22.60 -13.92 8.04
N ASP A 6 22.39 -12.62 7.76
CA ASP A 6 23.31 -11.53 8.12
C ASP A 6 22.77 -10.67 9.28
N GLY A 7 21.95 -11.24 10.17
CA GLY A 7 21.34 -10.51 11.29
C GLY A 7 22.34 -9.81 12.20
N ASP A 8 23.41 -10.50 12.60
CA ASP A 8 24.44 -9.94 13.49
C ASP A 8 25.13 -8.72 12.86
N LYS A 9 25.48 -8.80 11.56
CA LYS A 9 26.10 -7.68 10.82
C LYS A 9 25.16 -6.48 10.75
N ALA A 10 23.86 -6.70 10.59
CA ALA A 10 22.88 -5.62 10.55
C ALA A 10 22.77 -4.92 11.91
N ILE A 11 22.74 -5.68 13.00
CA ILE A 11 22.71 -5.15 14.37
C ILE A 11 23.97 -4.32 14.66
N ASP A 12 25.15 -4.84 14.32
CA ASP A 12 26.42 -4.13 14.49
C ASP A 12 26.45 -2.80 13.70
N ALA A 13 25.95 -2.79 12.47
CA ALA A 13 25.86 -1.59 11.64
C ALA A 13 24.90 -0.55 12.24
N ILE A 14 23.74 -0.98 12.75
CA ILE A 14 22.77 -0.11 13.41
C ILE A 14 23.41 0.56 14.64
N TYR A 15 24.05 -0.21 15.52
CA TYR A 15 24.63 0.33 16.74
C TYR A 15 25.86 1.21 16.49
N SER A 16 26.77 0.79 15.60
CA SER A 16 28.00 1.55 15.31
C SER A 16 27.73 2.89 14.61
N THR A 17 26.63 3.02 13.88
CA THR A 17 26.23 4.26 13.20
C THR A 17 25.30 5.15 14.03
N GLY A 18 24.87 4.69 15.21
CA GLY A 18 23.79 5.35 15.96
C GLY A 18 22.46 5.36 15.21
N GLY A 19 22.27 4.39 14.30
CA GLY A 19 21.08 4.21 13.50
C GLY A 19 19.92 3.62 14.28
N GLU A 20 18.86 3.26 13.57
CA GLU A 20 17.68 2.63 14.15
C GLU A 20 17.09 1.58 13.19
N SER A 21 16.34 0.64 13.76
CA SER A 21 15.46 -0.26 13.03
C SER A 21 14.03 -0.12 13.54
N THR A 22 13.05 -0.16 12.65
CA THR A 22 11.63 -0.21 13.04
C THR A 22 10.89 -1.18 12.14
N ALA A 23 9.72 -1.62 12.60
CA ALA A 23 8.75 -2.30 11.76
C ALA A 23 7.79 -1.28 11.14
N VAL A 24 7.42 -1.54 9.89
CA VAL A 24 6.32 -0.89 9.17
C VAL A 24 5.32 -1.96 8.77
N THR A 25 4.05 -1.59 8.69
CA THR A 25 3.00 -2.52 8.26
C THR A 25 2.98 -2.63 6.74
N ASP A 26 2.51 -3.77 6.22
CA ASP A 26 2.32 -3.97 4.77
C ASP A 26 1.46 -2.86 4.15
N MET A 27 0.44 -2.39 4.89
CA MET A 27 -0.42 -1.28 4.47
C MET A 27 0.37 0.02 4.25
N LYS A 28 1.28 0.36 5.17
CA LYS A 28 2.15 1.54 5.02
C LYS A 28 3.14 1.37 3.87
N MET A 29 3.58 0.14 3.61
CA MET A 29 4.45 -0.18 2.47
C MET A 29 3.69 -0.04 1.13
N LEU A 30 2.44 -0.50 1.07
CA LEU A 30 1.56 -0.34 -0.09
C LEU A 30 1.23 1.13 -0.37
N GLU A 31 0.93 1.91 0.66
CA GLU A 31 0.72 3.36 0.56
C GLU A 31 1.97 4.06 0.00
N ALA A 32 3.15 3.72 0.52
CA ALA A 32 4.42 4.27 0.04
C ALA A 32 4.74 3.88 -1.41
N GLN A 33 4.50 2.63 -1.80
CA GLN A 33 4.65 2.15 -3.18
C GLN A 33 3.71 2.91 -4.14
N TYR A 34 2.47 3.15 -3.71
CA TYR A 34 1.50 3.93 -4.47
C TYR A 34 1.90 5.40 -4.60
N LEU A 35 2.40 6.00 -3.53
CA LEU A 35 2.91 7.37 -3.57
C LEU A 35 4.09 7.50 -4.54
N LEU A 36 5.05 6.58 -4.48
CA LEU A 36 6.18 6.55 -5.41
C LEU A 36 5.72 6.44 -6.87
N SER A 37 4.76 5.57 -7.16
CA SER A 37 4.31 5.37 -8.54
C SER A 37 3.51 6.55 -9.07
N THR A 38 2.68 7.19 -8.24
CA THR A 38 1.81 8.30 -8.66
C THR A 38 2.47 9.69 -8.59
N LYS A 39 3.49 9.88 -7.75
CA LYS A 39 4.17 11.18 -7.59
C LYS A 39 5.52 11.23 -8.31
N GLU A 40 6.26 10.12 -8.32
CA GLU A 40 7.63 10.07 -8.84
C GLU A 40 7.75 9.18 -10.10
N GLY A 41 6.68 8.47 -10.49
CA GLY A 41 6.72 7.52 -11.62
C GLY A 41 7.56 6.28 -11.34
N LEU A 42 7.83 5.97 -10.07
CA LEU A 42 8.67 4.85 -9.65
C LEU A 42 7.82 3.66 -9.20
N PHE A 43 7.80 2.59 -10.00
CA PHE A 43 7.12 1.36 -9.66
C PHE A 43 8.10 0.33 -9.07
N VAL A 44 8.13 0.24 -7.74
CA VAL A 44 9.06 -0.62 -6.97
C VAL A 44 8.37 -1.83 -6.40
N GLU A 45 9.13 -2.86 -6.00
CA GLU A 45 8.60 -3.99 -5.23
C GLU A 45 8.13 -3.54 -3.84
N LEU A 46 7.22 -4.30 -3.21
CA LEU A 46 6.66 -3.94 -1.90
C LEU A 46 7.75 -3.82 -0.81
N ALA A 47 8.70 -4.76 -0.77
CA ALA A 47 9.81 -4.74 0.19
C ALA A 47 10.69 -3.47 0.07
N SER A 48 10.93 -3.00 -1.16
CA SER A 48 11.68 -1.76 -1.42
C SER A 48 10.97 -0.51 -0.90
N ALA A 49 9.64 -0.51 -0.93
CA ALA A 49 8.83 0.60 -0.41
C ALA A 49 8.92 0.76 1.12
N SER A 50 9.47 -0.22 1.85
CA SER A 50 9.68 -0.13 3.31
C SER A 50 10.51 1.08 3.74
N THR A 51 11.52 1.46 2.94
CA THR A 51 12.40 2.60 3.24
C THR A 51 11.64 3.93 3.21
N ILE A 52 10.71 4.08 2.26
CA ILE A 52 9.84 5.26 2.15
C ILE A 52 8.74 5.23 3.20
N ALA A 53 8.12 4.07 3.46
CA ALA A 53 7.14 3.91 4.53
C ALA A 53 7.72 4.33 5.89
N HIS A 54 8.96 3.93 6.19
CA HIS A 54 9.66 4.35 7.40
C HIS A 54 9.96 5.86 7.40
N LEU A 55 10.41 6.40 6.26
CA LEU A 55 10.67 7.84 6.14
C LEU A 55 9.41 8.68 6.43
N LEU A 56 8.26 8.29 5.87
CA LEU A 56 6.97 8.94 6.11
C LEU A 56 6.57 8.84 7.59
N LYS A 57 6.71 7.66 8.21
CA LYS A 57 6.48 7.47 9.64
C LYS A 57 7.34 8.41 10.50
N LYS A 58 8.65 8.52 10.21
CA LYS A 58 9.54 9.45 10.93
C LYS A 58 9.13 10.91 10.77
N TYR A 59 8.66 11.27 9.58
CA TYR A 59 8.16 12.61 9.31
C TYR A 59 6.89 12.91 10.12
N GLU A 60 5.92 11.99 10.12
CA GLU A 60 4.69 12.07 10.93
C GLU A 60 4.98 12.16 12.43
N GLU A 61 5.97 11.43 12.92
CA GLU A 61 6.42 11.44 14.31
C GLU A 61 7.25 12.69 14.68
N GLY A 62 7.53 13.59 13.73
CA GLY A 62 8.37 14.78 13.98
C GLY A 62 9.85 14.46 14.24
N ARG A 63 10.30 13.25 13.88
CA ARG A 63 11.67 12.75 14.08
C ARG A 63 12.60 13.02 12.88
N LEU A 64 12.11 13.75 11.87
CA LEU A 64 12.91 14.16 10.72
C LEU A 64 13.34 15.62 10.87
N GLN A 65 14.65 15.85 10.99
CA GLN A 65 15.18 17.20 11.00
C GLN A 65 14.97 17.88 9.64
N LYS A 66 14.45 19.11 9.65
CA LYS A 66 14.25 19.91 8.44
C LYS A 66 15.59 20.21 7.77
N GLY A 67 15.65 20.01 6.46
CA GLY A 67 16.87 20.23 5.65
C GLY A 67 17.81 19.01 5.58
N SER A 68 17.47 17.90 6.23
CA SER A 68 18.23 16.65 6.09
C SER A 68 18.17 16.10 4.66
N THR A 69 19.29 15.53 4.22
CA THR A 69 19.35 14.72 3.00
C THR A 69 19.19 13.26 3.39
N VAL A 70 18.23 12.56 2.77
CA VAL A 70 17.96 11.15 3.02
C VAL A 70 18.10 10.37 1.72
N VAL A 71 18.77 9.23 1.77
CA VAL A 71 18.87 8.29 0.65
C VAL A 71 18.05 7.06 0.99
N CYS A 72 17.02 6.79 0.20
CA CYS A 72 16.19 5.60 0.33
C CYS A 72 16.57 4.60 -0.77
N VAL A 73 16.98 3.40 -0.37
CA VAL A 73 17.41 2.35 -1.29
C VAL A 73 16.19 1.56 -1.76
N LEU A 74 15.99 1.54 -3.09
CA LEU A 74 14.93 0.78 -3.76
C LEU A 74 15.60 -0.42 -4.45
N SER A 75 15.63 -1.57 -3.78
CA SER A 75 16.39 -2.76 -4.19
C SER A 75 15.76 -3.55 -5.35
N GLY A 76 14.49 -3.31 -5.69
CA GLY A 76 13.79 -4.07 -6.71
C GLY A 76 12.63 -3.34 -7.37
N GLU A 77 12.35 -3.74 -8.60
CA GLU A 77 11.26 -3.22 -9.43
C GLU A 77 9.93 -3.92 -9.14
N GLY A 78 8.82 -3.20 -9.34
CA GLY A 78 7.48 -3.70 -9.07
C GLY A 78 6.99 -4.79 -10.02
N LEU A 79 7.63 -4.95 -11.19
CA LEU A 79 7.26 -5.97 -12.18
C LEU A 79 7.61 -7.40 -11.75
N LYS A 80 8.41 -7.58 -10.69
CA LYS A 80 8.76 -8.91 -10.15
C LYS A 80 7.57 -9.62 -9.51
N ASP A 81 6.64 -8.88 -8.93
CA ASP A 81 5.43 -9.44 -8.32
C ASP A 81 4.23 -8.50 -8.55
N PRO A 82 3.66 -8.50 -9.77
CA PRO A 82 2.53 -7.64 -10.10
C PRO A 82 1.24 -8.08 -9.38
N GLY A 83 1.18 -9.32 -8.89
CA GLY A 83 -0.03 -9.90 -8.31
C GLY A 83 -0.49 -9.18 -7.04
N VAL A 84 0.45 -8.70 -6.22
CA VAL A 84 0.15 -7.92 -5.02
C VAL A 84 -0.61 -6.63 -5.38
N VAL A 85 -0.14 -5.94 -6.41
CA VAL A 85 -0.71 -4.65 -6.84
C VAL A 85 -2.03 -4.84 -7.58
N LEU A 86 -2.13 -5.86 -8.42
CA LEU A 86 -3.35 -6.17 -9.17
C LEU A 86 -4.53 -6.54 -8.27
N LYS A 87 -4.29 -7.08 -7.06
CA LYS A 87 -5.34 -7.32 -6.07
C LYS A 87 -5.92 -6.04 -5.48
N SER A 88 -5.12 -4.97 -5.43
CA SER A 88 -5.53 -3.67 -4.90
C SER A 88 -6.02 -2.72 -6.00
N ALA A 89 -5.79 -3.04 -7.28
CA ALA A 89 -6.21 -2.21 -8.40
C ALA A 89 -7.73 -2.22 -8.57
N ILE A 90 -8.31 -1.03 -8.81
CA ILE A 90 -9.72 -0.91 -9.17
C ILE A 90 -9.92 -1.45 -10.58
N GLN A 91 -10.83 -2.42 -10.73
CA GLN A 91 -11.21 -2.92 -12.05
C GLN A 91 -12.03 -1.84 -12.78
N PRO A 92 -11.63 -1.42 -13.98
CA PRO A 92 -12.38 -0.44 -14.73
C PRO A 92 -13.75 -1.03 -15.14
N PRO A 93 -14.83 -0.23 -15.15
CA PRO A 93 -16.13 -0.69 -15.60
C PRO A 93 -16.09 -1.01 -17.10
N ILE A 94 -16.86 -2.02 -17.50
CA ILE A 94 -17.02 -2.38 -18.90
C ILE A 94 -17.94 -1.35 -19.58
N ILE A 95 -17.50 -0.83 -20.73
CA ILE A 95 -18.28 0.09 -21.57
C ILE A 95 -18.45 -0.49 -22.98
N TYR A 96 -19.50 -0.08 -23.70
CA TYR A 96 -19.60 -0.42 -25.12
C TYR A 96 -18.62 0.43 -25.95
N PRO A 97 -18.20 -0.05 -27.14
CA PRO A 97 -17.28 0.68 -28.01
C PRO A 97 -18.00 1.86 -28.71
N SER A 98 -18.35 2.89 -27.94
CA SER A 98 -18.99 4.12 -28.42
C SER A 98 -18.44 5.34 -27.69
N GLU A 99 -18.32 6.46 -28.41
CA GLU A 99 -17.87 7.74 -27.84
C GLU A 99 -18.79 8.20 -26.69
N THR A 100 -20.10 8.01 -26.83
CA THR A 100 -21.07 8.39 -25.79
C THR A 100 -20.85 7.65 -24.47
N ASP A 101 -20.56 6.35 -24.52
CA ASP A 101 -20.26 5.58 -23.30
C ASP A 101 -18.90 5.94 -22.70
N PHE A 102 -17.90 6.23 -23.55
CA PHE A 102 -16.61 6.74 -23.10
C PHE A 102 -16.78 8.08 -22.37
N ASP A 103 -17.47 9.04 -22.98
CA ASP A 103 -17.70 10.37 -22.42
C ASP A 103 -18.49 10.28 -21.11
N ARG A 104 -19.48 9.38 -21.02
CA ARG A 104 -20.21 9.15 -19.77
C ARG A 104 -19.27 8.68 -18.65
N LEU A 105 -18.40 7.71 -18.93
CA LEU A 105 -17.45 7.21 -17.94
C LEU A 105 -16.42 8.28 -17.58
N TYR A 106 -15.82 8.93 -18.58
CA TYR A 106 -14.78 9.93 -18.39
C TYR A 106 -15.29 11.13 -17.59
N ASN A 107 -16.45 11.69 -17.96
CA ASN A 107 -17.03 12.85 -17.29
C ASN A 107 -17.67 12.50 -15.93
N SER A 108 -17.82 11.22 -15.59
CA SER A 108 -18.26 10.81 -14.25
C SER A 108 -17.15 10.94 -13.19
N HIS A 109 -15.92 11.25 -13.60
CA HIS A 109 -14.75 11.33 -12.70
C HIS A 109 -14.48 10.00 -11.98
N PHE A 110 -14.84 8.87 -12.61
CA PHE A 110 -14.71 7.54 -12.01
C PHE A 110 -13.27 7.23 -11.57
N PHE A 111 -12.28 7.69 -12.35
CA PHE A 111 -10.86 7.45 -12.08
C PHE A 111 -10.23 8.51 -11.16
N ASP A 112 -10.94 9.59 -10.83
CA ASP A 112 -10.40 10.67 -10.02
C ASP A 112 -10.12 10.17 -8.60
N ASN A 113 -8.86 10.25 -8.19
CA ASN A 113 -8.38 9.78 -6.88
C ASN A 113 -8.69 8.31 -6.58
N LYS A 114 -8.99 7.51 -7.61
CA LYS A 114 -9.43 6.11 -7.51
C LYS A 114 -8.59 5.25 -8.44
N THR A 115 -7.47 4.77 -7.92
CA THR A 115 -6.60 3.84 -8.68
C THR A 115 -6.27 2.58 -7.87
N MET A 116 -6.17 2.67 -6.55
CA MET A 116 -6.03 1.52 -5.66
C MET A 116 -6.93 1.59 -4.44
N LEU A 117 -7.44 0.44 -4.02
CA LEU A 117 -8.09 0.22 -2.74
C LEU A 117 -7.16 -0.65 -1.88
N PHE A 118 -6.70 -0.10 -0.76
CA PHE A 118 -5.99 -0.87 0.24
C PHE A 118 -6.98 -1.36 1.28
N ILE A 119 -7.23 -2.67 1.31
CA ILE A 119 -8.16 -3.29 2.25
C ILE A 119 -7.34 -4.08 3.26
N GLU A 120 -7.42 -3.70 4.53
CA GLU A 120 -6.80 -4.43 5.62
C GLU A 120 -7.67 -5.65 5.95
N GLN A 121 -7.21 -6.86 5.61
CA GLN A 121 -7.98 -8.11 5.81
C GLN A 121 -8.06 -8.57 7.29
N ASN A 122 -7.69 -7.72 8.24
CA ASN A 122 -7.63 -8.06 9.67
C ASN A 122 -8.92 -7.73 10.42
N GLU A 123 -9.88 -7.01 9.82
CA GLU A 123 -11.20 -6.86 10.43
C GLU A 123 -12.01 -8.14 10.27
N VAL A 124 -12.15 -8.84 11.39
CA VAL A 124 -13.08 -9.95 11.53
C VAL A 124 -14.49 -9.38 11.37
N ILE A 125 -15.06 -9.52 10.17
CA ILE A 125 -16.43 -9.06 9.85
C ILE A 125 -17.43 -9.74 10.80
N PHE A 126 -17.17 -11.00 11.17
CA PHE A 126 -18.01 -11.79 12.07
C PHE A 126 -17.13 -12.56 13.06
N ASP A 127 -17.16 -12.15 14.33
CA ASP A 127 -16.43 -12.79 15.43
C ASP A 127 -17.22 -13.96 16.06
N LYS A 128 -18.49 -14.12 15.65
CA LYS A 128 -19.45 -15.12 16.13
C LYS A 128 -20.31 -15.64 14.99
N LEU A 129 -20.93 -16.81 15.21
CA LEU A 129 -21.88 -17.38 14.26
C LEU A 129 -23.16 -16.52 14.24
N LEU A 130 -23.48 -15.96 13.08
CA LEU A 130 -24.65 -15.12 12.87
C LEU A 130 -25.74 -15.85 12.09
N THR A 131 -26.96 -15.33 12.19
CA THR A 131 -28.09 -15.77 11.36
C THR A 131 -27.99 -15.22 9.93
N LEU A 132 -28.67 -15.86 8.99
CA LEU A 132 -28.68 -15.45 7.57
C LEU A 132 -29.15 -13.99 7.37
N ASP A 133 -30.07 -13.49 8.19
CA ASP A 133 -30.57 -12.12 8.08
C ASP A 133 -29.54 -11.09 8.56
N GLU A 134 -28.78 -11.39 9.60
CA GLU A 134 -27.71 -10.53 10.12
C GLU A 134 -26.54 -10.43 9.13
N VAL A 135 -26.21 -11.53 8.47
CA VAL A 135 -25.20 -11.57 7.40
C VAL A 135 -25.65 -10.70 6.22
N LYS A 136 -26.90 -10.87 5.73
CA LYS A 136 -27.44 -10.08 4.62
C LYS A 136 -27.44 -8.58 4.91
N LYS A 137 -27.86 -8.19 6.12
CA LYS A 137 -27.90 -6.79 6.55
C LYS A 137 -26.50 -6.16 6.60
N THR A 138 -25.50 -6.93 7.04
CA THR A 138 -24.12 -6.43 7.16
C THR A 138 -23.45 -6.30 5.78
N LEU A 139 -23.60 -7.30 4.92
CA LEU A 139 -23.07 -7.26 3.55
C LEU A 139 -23.72 -6.15 2.71
N GLY A 140 -25.03 -5.91 2.88
CA GLY A 140 -25.73 -4.81 2.21
C GLY A 140 -25.20 -3.43 2.56
N LYS A 141 -24.66 -3.23 3.77
CA LYS A 141 -24.02 -1.96 4.17
C LYS A 141 -22.59 -1.81 3.67
N LEU A 142 -21.86 -2.91 3.52
CA LEU A 142 -20.44 -2.89 3.17
C LEU A 142 -20.19 -2.75 1.66
N PHE A 143 -21.06 -3.33 0.82
CA PHE A 143 -20.79 -3.47 -0.61
C PHE A 143 -21.78 -2.72 -1.53
N TRP A 144 -22.82 -2.08 -0.99
CA TRP A 144 -23.92 -1.50 -1.79
C TRP A 144 -24.30 -0.06 -1.37
N CYS A 145 -23.30 0.76 -0.99
CA CYS A 145 -23.44 2.21 -0.90
C CYS A 145 -23.23 2.87 -2.27
#